data_AF-A0A372GQZ1-F1
#
_entry.id   AF-A0A372GQZ1-F1
#
_cell.length_a   1.000
_cell.length_b   1.000
_cell.length_c   1.000
_cell.angle_alpha   90.00
_cell.angle_beta   90.00
_cell.angle_gamma   90.00
#
_symmetry.space_group_name_H-M   'P 1'
#
loop_
_entity.id
_entity.type
_entity.pdbx_description
1 polymer ?
#
loop_
_entity_poly.entity_id
_entity_poly.type
_entity_poly.pdbx_seq_one_letter_code
_entity_poly.pdbx_strand_id
1 'polypeptide(L)'
;EMDGLVFPSKLESWGLPITEFKSFNKPIFLSNLSYAKETLGDYNKGYFFNPNSHIELSILLKQLIDNELPKIDNPKIEISEPFIIGWTNLVNYILKND
;
A
#
# COMPACT_ATOMS: atom_id res chain seq x y z
N GLU A 1 -17.82 -11.56 -5.81
CA GLU A 1 -17.20 -10.32 -5.31
C GLU A 1 -15.93 -10.69 -4.53
N MET A 2 -15.01 -9.76 -4.26
CA MET A 2 -13.81 -9.99 -3.43
C MET A 2 -13.79 -9.04 -2.23
N ASP A 3 -13.23 -9.48 -1.09
CA ASP A 3 -13.21 -8.68 0.15
C ASP A 3 -11.88 -7.97 0.40
N GLY A 4 -10.79 -8.43 -0.22
CA GLY A 4 -9.45 -7.83 -0.10
C GLY A 4 -8.40 -8.58 -0.92
N LEU A 5 -7.18 -8.04 -0.93
CA LEU A 5 -6.02 -8.64 -1.60
C LEU A 5 -5.04 -9.20 -0.56
N VAL A 6 -4.58 -10.43 -0.72
CA VAL A 6 -3.44 -10.98 0.03
C VAL A 6 -2.25 -11.05 -0.91
N PHE A 7 -1.15 -10.41 -0.53
CA PHE A 7 0.08 -10.35 -1.32
C PHE A 7 1.30 -10.72 -0.46
N PRO A 8 1.58 -12.03 -0.29
CA PRO A 8 2.59 -12.56 0.62
C PRO A 8 3.97 -12.69 0.00
N SER A 9 4.22 -12.04 -1.15
CA SER A 9 5.52 -12.09 -1.84
C SER A 9 6.65 -11.69 -0.88
N LYS A 10 7.80 -12.36 -0.99
CA LYS A 10 9.02 -11.98 -0.24
C LYS A 10 9.95 -11.09 -1.05
N LEU A 11 9.74 -11.05 -2.37
CA LEU A 11 10.50 -10.27 -3.31
C LEU A 11 9.54 -9.79 -4.39
N GLU A 12 9.63 -8.52 -4.73
CA GLU A 12 8.98 -7.92 -5.87
C GLU A 12 9.85 -6.80 -6.42
N SER A 13 9.74 -6.55 -7.72
CA SER A 13 10.55 -5.55 -8.41
C SER A 13 9.88 -4.18 -8.48
N TRP A 14 8.55 -4.12 -8.59
CA TRP A 14 7.82 -2.86 -8.82
C TRP A 14 6.54 -2.71 -7.98
N GLY A 15 5.98 -3.83 -7.50
CA GLY A 15 4.75 -3.80 -6.70
C GLY A 15 3.49 -3.39 -7.48
N LEU A 16 3.45 -3.56 -8.80
CA LEU A 16 2.29 -3.28 -9.65
C LEU A 16 0.95 -3.85 -9.11
N PRO A 17 0.89 -5.10 -8.60
CA PRO A 17 -0.35 -5.63 -8.03
C PRO A 17 -0.89 -4.78 -6.86
N ILE A 18 -0.01 -4.19 -6.06
CA ILE A 18 -0.38 -3.34 -4.94
C ILE A 18 -0.94 -2.01 -5.47
N THR A 19 -0.28 -1.37 -6.45
CA THR A 19 -0.73 -0.07 -6.98
C THR A 19 -2.04 -0.18 -7.74
N GLU A 20 -2.23 -1.21 -8.54
CA GLU A 20 -3.48 -1.47 -9.27
C GLU A 20 -4.65 -1.70 -8.30
N PHE A 21 -4.41 -2.46 -7.21
CA PHE A 21 -5.47 -2.82 -6.29
C PHE A 21 -5.98 -1.66 -5.43
N LYS A 22 -5.15 -0.63 -5.16
CA LYS A 22 -5.58 0.56 -4.40
C LYS A 22 -6.87 1.19 -4.96
N SER A 23 -7.08 1.09 -6.28
CA SER A 23 -8.27 1.61 -6.95
C SER A 23 -9.59 0.99 -6.45
N PHE A 24 -9.56 -0.24 -5.92
CA PHE A 24 -10.74 -0.91 -5.37
C PHE A 24 -11.11 -0.43 -3.96
N ASN A 25 -10.25 0.33 -3.28
CA ASN A 25 -10.48 0.85 -1.93
C ASN A 25 -10.84 -0.25 -0.91
N LYS A 26 -10.26 -1.45 -1.07
CA LYS A 26 -10.43 -2.63 -0.19
C LYS A 26 -9.14 -2.95 0.59
N PRO A 27 -9.21 -3.68 1.72
CA PRO A 27 -8.04 -4.12 2.47
C PRO A 27 -6.99 -4.84 1.63
N ILE A 28 -5.71 -4.54 1.91
CA ILE A 28 -4.56 -5.21 1.31
C ILE A 28 -3.69 -5.78 2.44
N PHE A 29 -3.39 -7.07 2.42
CA PHE A 29 -2.52 -7.74 3.37
C PHE A 29 -1.15 -7.97 2.72
N LEU A 30 -0.11 -7.38 3.28
CA LEU A 30 1.23 -7.33 2.69
C LEU A 30 2.29 -7.94 3.61
N SER A 31 3.29 -8.59 3.02
CA SER A 31 4.53 -8.90 3.73
C SER A 31 5.16 -7.61 4.28
N ASN A 32 5.56 -7.62 5.56
CA ASN A 32 6.20 -6.49 6.26
C ASN A 32 7.66 -6.29 5.79
N LEU A 33 7.82 -5.89 4.54
CA LEU A 33 9.09 -5.68 3.84
C LEU A 33 9.14 -4.28 3.23
N SER A 34 10.36 -3.77 2.98
CA SER A 34 10.57 -2.39 2.52
C SER A 34 9.84 -2.10 1.21
N TYR A 35 9.91 -3.01 0.23
CA TYR A 35 9.24 -2.83 -1.07
C TYR A 35 7.73 -2.63 -0.89
N ALA A 36 7.10 -3.41 0.00
CA ALA A 36 5.66 -3.38 0.19
C ALA A 36 5.21 -2.06 0.83
N LYS A 37 6.00 -1.55 1.80
CA LYS A 37 5.75 -0.25 2.43
C LYS A 37 5.89 0.89 1.45
N GLU A 38 6.97 0.87 0.66
CA GLU A 38 7.24 1.88 -0.36
C GLU A 38 6.13 1.91 -1.42
N THR A 39 5.75 0.75 -1.95
CA THR A 39 4.68 0.67 -2.95
C THR A 39 3.31 1.05 -2.36
N LEU A 40 3.02 0.71 -1.09
CA LEU A 40 1.74 1.04 -0.46
C LEU A 40 1.56 2.55 -0.23
N GLY A 41 2.63 3.27 0.12
CA GLY A 41 2.60 4.72 0.32
C GLY A 41 1.57 5.16 1.38
N ASP A 42 0.72 6.12 1.02
CA ASP A 42 -0.27 6.76 1.91
C ASP A 42 -1.60 5.99 2.01
N TYR A 43 -1.72 4.82 1.40
CA TYR A 43 -2.97 4.04 1.42
C TYR A 43 -3.30 3.54 2.83
N ASN A 44 -4.51 3.88 3.31
CA ASN A 44 -4.91 3.68 4.71
C ASN A 44 -5.60 2.34 5.01
N LYS A 45 -5.64 1.40 4.06
CA LYS A 45 -6.21 0.05 4.24
C LYS A 45 -5.19 -1.05 3.96
N GLY A 46 -3.90 -0.80 4.21
CA GLY A 46 -2.83 -1.79 4.06
C GLY A 46 -2.34 -2.35 5.39
N TYR A 47 -2.48 -3.66 5.58
CA TYR A 47 -2.13 -4.39 6.79
C TYR A 47 -0.86 -5.20 6.56
N PHE A 48 0.11 -5.11 7.47
CA PHE A 48 1.39 -5.81 7.32
C PHE A 48 1.48 -7.02 8.24
N PHE A 49 2.05 -8.12 7.74
CA PHE A 49 2.37 -9.32 8.53
C PHE A 49 3.81 -9.77 8.29
N ASN A 50 4.41 -10.46 9.26
CA ASN A 50 5.73 -11.05 9.08
C ASN A 50 5.69 -12.11 7.95
N PRO A 51 6.52 -11.99 6.89
CA PRO A 51 6.50 -12.90 5.73
C PRO A 51 6.82 -14.37 6.06
N ASN A 52 7.31 -14.66 7.27
CA ASN A 52 7.58 -16.01 7.75
C ASN A 52 6.53 -16.49 8.79
N SER A 53 5.53 -15.68 9.11
CA SER A 53 4.48 -15.99 10.09
C SER A 53 3.12 -16.08 9.41
N HIS A 54 2.74 -17.31 9.02
CA HIS A 54 1.39 -17.58 8.53
C HIS A 54 0.31 -17.34 9.60
N ILE A 55 0.70 -17.38 10.88
CA ILE A 55 -0.18 -17.12 12.03
C ILE A 55 -0.61 -15.64 12.07
N GLU A 56 0.31 -14.71 11.83
CA GLU A 56 -0.04 -13.28 11.79
C GLU A 56 -1.03 -12.97 10.66
N LEU A 57 -0.81 -13.56 9.48
CA LEU A 57 -1.74 -13.43 8.35
C LEU A 57 -3.12 -14.02 8.67
N SER A 58 -3.18 -15.20 9.30
CA SER A 58 -4.47 -15.83 9.63
C SER A 58 -5.27 -15.01 10.65
N ILE A 59 -4.59 -14.37 11.61
CA ILE A 59 -5.23 -13.44 12.56
C ILE A 59 -5.84 -12.24 11.82
N LEU A 60 -5.09 -11.62 10.90
CA LEU A 60 -5.60 -10.49 10.10
C LEU A 60 -6.79 -10.88 9.22
N LEU A 61 -6.74 -12.06 8.60
CA LEU A 61 -7.86 -12.57 7.80
C LEU A 61 -9.09 -12.89 8.64
N LYS A 62 -8.89 -13.41 9.86
CA LYS A 62 -9.98 -13.61 10.81
C LYS A 62 -10.63 -12.26 11.19
N GLN A 63 -9.81 -11.25 11.50
CA GLN A 63 -10.30 -9.90 11.80
C GLN A 63 -11.06 -9.28 10.62
N LEU A 64 -10.66 -9.56 9.37
CA LEU A 64 -11.45 -9.17 8.19
C LEU A 64 -12.84 -9.82 8.20
N ILE A 65 -12.91 -11.13 8.41
CA ILE A 65 -14.18 -11.89 8.43
C ILE A 65 -15.09 -11.39 9.55
N ASP A 66 -14.51 -11.14 10.73
CA ASP A 66 -15.25 -10.68 11.91
C ASP A 66 -15.60 -9.16 11.85
N ASN A 67 -15.14 -8.43 10.83
CA ASN A 67 -15.25 -6.97 10.69
C ASN A 67 -14.57 -6.18 11.83
N GLU A 68 -13.46 -6.71 12.34
CA GLU A 68 -12.68 -6.17 13.46
C GLU A 68 -11.28 -5.70 13.03
N LEU A 69 -11.07 -5.39 11.76
CA LEU A 69 -9.78 -4.89 11.29
C LEU A 69 -9.37 -3.61 12.02
N PRO A 70 -8.09 -3.50 12.45
CA PRO A 70 -7.63 -2.32 13.14
C PRO A 70 -7.70 -1.09 12.25
N LYS A 71 -8.00 0.06 12.85
CA LYS A 71 -7.88 1.35 12.17
C LYS A 71 -6.41 1.67 11.98
N ILE A 72 -6.05 2.11 10.78
CA ILE A 72 -4.69 2.50 10.45
C ILE A 72 -4.61 4.02 10.44
N ASP A 73 -3.83 4.55 11.38
CA ASP A 73 -3.45 5.95 11.37
C ASP A 73 -2.18 6.08 10.52
N ASN A 74 -2.35 6.46 9.25
CA ASN A 74 -1.23 6.73 8.37
C ASN A 74 -1.03 8.26 8.32
N PRO A 75 -0.06 8.83 9.06
CA PRO A 75 0.17 10.25 9.03
C PRO A 75 0.59 10.63 7.61
N LYS A 76 -0.12 11.59 7.00
CA LYS A 76 0.31 12.17 5.73
C LYS A 76 1.69 12.79 5.97
N ILE A 77 2.70 12.27 5.29
CA ILE A 77 4.03 12.86 5.28
C ILE A 77 3.92 14.13 4.46
N GLU A 78 4.11 15.29 5.08
CA GLU A 78 4.30 16.54 4.36
C GLU A 78 5.67 16.51 3.69
N ILE A 79 5.68 16.46 2.37
CA ILE A 79 6.90 16.46 1.57
C ILE A 79 7.17 17.90 1.13
N SER A 80 8.39 18.38 1.35
CA SER A 80 8.82 19.73 0.94
C SER A 80 8.78 19.88 -0.59
N GLU A 81 8.40 21.07 -1.05
CA GLU A 81 8.42 21.37 -2.48
C GLU A 81 9.84 21.42 -3.07
N PRO A 82 10.02 21.06 -4.36
CA PRO A 82 8.98 20.59 -5.28
C PRO A 82 8.73 19.08 -5.14
N PHE A 83 7.52 18.71 -4.71
CA PHE A 83 7.02 17.34 -4.78
C PHE A 83 5.91 17.29 -5.84
N ILE A 84 6.09 16.46 -6.87
CA ILE A 84 5.22 16.46 -8.03
C ILE A 84 4.69 15.06 -8.26
N ILE A 85 3.36 14.92 -8.21
CA ILE A 85 2.68 13.64 -8.39
C ILE A 85 2.32 13.47 -9.86
N GLY A 86 2.85 12.41 -10.48
CA GLY A 86 2.46 11.96 -11.81
C GLY A 86 3.19 12.65 -12.97
N TRP A 87 3.30 11.93 -14.08
CA TRP A 87 4.08 12.32 -15.26
C TRP A 87 3.63 13.65 -15.87
N THR A 88 2.33 13.89 -15.98
CA THR A 88 1.80 15.12 -16.57
C THR A 88 2.22 16.36 -15.78
N ASN A 89 2.11 16.31 -14.45
CA ASN A 89 2.50 17.42 -13.60
C ASN A 89 4.03 17.62 -13.63
N LEU A 90 4.79 16.52 -13.66
CA LEU A 90 6.25 16.57 -13.75
C LEU A 90 6.71 17.24 -15.05
N VAL A 91 6.18 16.80 -16.20
CA VAL A 91 6.52 17.38 -17.51
C VAL A 91 6.14 18.86 -17.56
N ASN A 92 4.93 19.21 -17.09
CA ASN A 92 4.50 20.60 -17.04
C ASN A 92 5.38 21.47 -16.14
N TYR A 93 5.89 20.92 -15.04
CA TYR A 93 6.80 21.65 -14.15
C TYR A 93 8.17 21.88 -14.81
N ILE A 94 8.74 20.86 -15.45
CA ILE A 94 10.03 20.96 -16.15
C ILE A 94 9.91 22.02 -17.26
N LEU A 95 8.89 21.91 -18.12
CA LEU A 95 8.68 22.84 -19.25
C LEU A 95 8.34 24.28 -18.86
N LYS A 96 7.90 24.52 -17.62
CA LYS A 96 7.64 25.89 -17.10
C LYS A 96 8.88 26.54 -16.49
N ASN A 97 9.91 25.76 -16.16
CA ASN A 97 11.14 26.22 -15.52
C ASN A 97 12.34 26.23 -16.48
N ASP A 98 12.15 25.87 -17.76
CA ASP A 98 13.05 26.16 -18.89
C ASP A 98 12.72 27.54 -19.50
#